data_AF-A0A2N6VJ23-F1
#
_entry.id   AF-A0A2N6VJ23-F1
#
_cell.length_a   1.000
_cell.length_b   1.000
_cell.length_c   1.000
_cell.angle_alpha   90.00
_cell.angle_beta   90.00
_cell.angle_gamma   90.00
#
_symmetry.space_group_name_H-M   'P 1'
#
loop_
_entity.id
_entity.type
_entity.pdbx_description
1 polymer ?
#
loop_
_entity_poly.entity_id
_entity_poly.type
_entity_poly.pdbx_seq_one_letter_code
_entity_poly.pdbx_strand_id
1 'polypeptide(L)'
;MKHQPIPPHPQGAQPPAIPSKFIPKHIAVVMDGNGRWANERGLPRTEGHKAGEASLMEVIYGSLEMGVEVLSAYAFSTENWKRSPEEVRFLMGFNRDVIRRRVDELDALGVRMVWSG
;
A
#
# COMPACT_ATOMS: atom_id res chain seq x y z
N MET A 1 19.05 -0.91 -16.61
CA MET A 1 19.43 -1.09 -15.19
C MET A 1 18.77 -2.37 -14.69
N LYS A 2 19.43 -3.18 -13.87
CA LYS A 2 18.77 -4.34 -13.23
C LYS A 2 18.15 -3.83 -11.93
N HIS A 3 16.83 -3.91 -11.80
CA HIS A 3 16.12 -3.57 -10.55
C HIS A 3 16.56 -4.50 -9.42
N GLN A 4 16.41 -4.05 -8.17
CA GLN A 4 16.66 -4.87 -7.00
C GLN A 4 15.70 -6.08 -6.97
N PRO A 5 16.11 -7.21 -6.37
CA PRO A 5 15.21 -8.34 -6.17
C PRO A 5 14.07 -7.93 -5.21
N ILE A 6 12.86 -8.44 -5.50
CA ILE A 6 11.70 -8.21 -4.65
C ILE A 6 11.92 -8.91 -3.31
N PRO A 7 11.69 -8.25 -2.16
CA PRO A 7 11.74 -8.90 -0.86
C PRO A 7 10.76 -10.08 -0.79
N PRO A 8 11.19 -11.27 -0.33
CA PRO A 8 10.29 -12.41 -0.22
C PRO A 8 9.24 -12.18 0.87
N HIS A 9 8.03 -12.69 0.65
CA HIS A 9 6.99 -12.65 1.68
C HIS A 9 7.49 -13.29 3.00
N PRO A 10 7.22 -12.73 4.19
CA PRO A 10 7.77 -13.20 5.46
C PRO A 10 7.48 -14.69 5.79
N GLN A 11 6.37 -15.22 5.27
CA GLN A 11 5.98 -16.62 5.44
C GLN A 11 6.52 -17.56 4.34
N GLY A 12 7.36 -17.05 3.44
CA GLY A 12 7.91 -17.82 2.31
C GLY A 12 6.89 -18.17 1.23
N ALA A 13 5.69 -17.59 1.28
CA ALA A 13 4.66 -17.78 0.27
C ALA A 13 5.18 -17.40 -1.12
N GLN A 14 4.78 -18.16 -2.14
CA GLN A 14 5.17 -17.95 -3.52
C GLN A 14 3.95 -17.55 -4.35
N PRO A 15 4.10 -16.77 -5.42
CA PRO A 15 3.00 -16.43 -6.31
C PRO A 15 2.36 -17.69 -6.91
N PRO A 16 1.02 -17.79 -6.94
CA PRO A 16 0.34 -18.93 -7.55
C PRO A 16 0.62 -19.01 -9.06
N ALA A 17 0.67 -20.23 -9.59
CA ALA A 17 0.86 -20.49 -11.02
C ALA A 17 -0.42 -20.17 -11.82
N ILE A 18 -0.67 -18.88 -12.08
CA ILE A 18 -1.79 -18.40 -12.89
C ILE A 18 -1.28 -18.10 -14.32
N PRO A 19 -1.88 -18.65 -15.38
CA PRO A 19 -1.53 -18.28 -16.74
C PRO A 19 -1.63 -16.77 -16.95
N SER A 20 -0.61 -16.15 -17.56
CA SER A 20 -0.49 -14.69 -17.70
C SER A 20 -1.73 -14.01 -18.29
N LYS A 21 -2.44 -14.67 -19.21
CA LYS A 21 -3.70 -14.18 -19.81
C LYS A 21 -4.84 -13.95 -18.79
N PHE A 22 -4.75 -14.53 -17.60
CA PHE A 22 -5.73 -14.38 -16.52
C PHE A 22 -5.27 -13.42 -15.42
N ILE A 23 -4.02 -12.93 -15.48
CA ILE A 23 -3.53 -11.94 -14.53
C ILE A 23 -4.13 -10.58 -14.92
N PRO A 24 -4.83 -9.90 -14.00
CA PRO A 24 -5.39 -8.59 -14.29
C PRO A 24 -4.26 -7.59 -14.55
N LYS A 25 -4.38 -6.80 -15.60
CA LYS A 25 -3.42 -5.72 -15.91
C LYS A 25 -3.46 -4.60 -14.88
N HIS A 26 -4.65 -4.34 -14.31
CA HIS A 26 -4.86 -3.28 -13.35
C HIS A 26 -5.70 -3.77 -12.18
N ILE A 27 -5.17 -3.59 -10.97
CA ILE A 27 -5.87 -3.83 -9.70
C ILE A 27 -6.07 -2.49 -8.99
N ALA A 28 -7.26 -2.28 -8.43
CA ALA A 28 -7.53 -1.16 -7.53
C ALA A 28 -7.89 -1.69 -6.13
N VAL A 29 -7.26 -1.11 -5.10
CA VAL A 29 -7.42 -1.53 -3.70
C VAL A 29 -7.91 -0.36 -2.85
N VAL A 30 -9.01 -0.59 -2.13
CA VAL A 30 -9.51 0.30 -1.08
C VAL A 30 -8.98 -0.18 0.26
N MET A 31 -8.09 0.60 0.88
CA MET A 31 -7.40 0.24 2.12
C MET A 31 -8.21 0.64 3.36
N ASP A 32 -9.45 0.15 3.47
CA ASP A 32 -10.31 0.40 4.63
C ASP A 32 -10.03 -0.56 5.80
N GLY A 33 -10.46 -0.18 7.00
CA GLY A 33 -10.45 -1.05 8.18
C GLY A 33 -9.36 -0.74 9.19
N ASN A 34 -8.38 0.09 8.86
CA ASN A 34 -7.26 0.47 9.75
C ASN A 34 -7.74 0.90 11.15
N GLY A 35 -8.73 1.78 11.21
CA GLY A 35 -9.29 2.25 12.49
C GLY A 35 -10.07 1.18 13.26
N ARG A 36 -10.80 0.28 12.56
CA ARG A 36 -11.51 -0.84 13.21
C ARG A 36 -10.52 -1.85 13.77
N TRP A 37 -9.51 -2.21 12.99
CA TRP A 37 -8.42 -3.10 13.38
C TRP A 37 -7.69 -2.63 14.65
N ALA A 38 -7.43 -1.32 14.76
CA ALA A 38 -6.80 -0.73 15.93
C ALA A 38 -7.73 -0.78 17.15
N ASN A 39 -9.00 -0.40 16.99
CA ASN A 39 -9.99 -0.40 18.06
C ASN A 39 -10.21 -1.80 18.65
N GLU A 40 -10.29 -2.83 17.80
CA GLU A 40 -10.42 -4.25 18.23
C GLU A 40 -9.25 -4.74 19.10
N ARG A 41 -8.10 -4.06 19.01
CA ARG A 41 -6.88 -4.36 19.76
C ARG A 41 -6.62 -3.41 20.92
N GLY A 42 -7.55 -2.48 21.19
CA GLY A 42 -7.36 -1.43 22.20
C GLY A 42 -6.23 -0.45 21.86
N LEU A 43 -5.86 -0.34 20.58
CA LEU A 43 -4.78 0.53 20.10
C LEU A 43 -5.31 1.87 19.60
N PRO A 44 -4.49 2.94 19.62
CA PRO A 44 -4.80 4.16 18.91
C PRO A 44 -4.99 3.91 17.41
N ARG A 45 -5.95 4.61 16.78
CA ARG A 45 -6.23 4.48 15.33
C ARG A 45 -5.00 4.69 14.44
N THR A 46 -4.06 5.51 14.90
CA THR A 46 -2.77 5.77 14.23
C THR A 46 -1.94 4.50 14.03
N GLU A 47 -2.02 3.54 14.95
CA GLU A 47 -1.32 2.25 14.82
C GLU A 47 -1.92 1.40 13.71
N GLY A 48 -3.24 1.49 13.49
CA GLY A 48 -3.88 0.85 12.34
C GLY A 48 -3.38 1.40 11.02
N HIS A 49 -3.15 2.71 10.92
CA HIS A 49 -2.59 3.32 9.71
C HIS A 49 -1.15 2.87 9.45
N LYS A 50 -0.31 2.78 10.49
CA LYS A 50 1.05 2.23 10.38
C LYS A 50 1.04 0.78 9.91
N ALA A 51 0.14 -0.06 10.44
CA ALA A 51 -0.04 -1.43 9.97
C ALA A 51 -0.46 -1.45 8.48
N GLY A 52 -1.32 -0.52 8.07
CA GLY A 52 -1.74 -0.35 6.68
C GLY A 52 -0.59 -0.03 5.70
N GLU A 53 0.45 0.70 6.12
CA GLU A 53 1.65 0.90 5.30
C GLU A 53 2.34 -0.43 4.98
N ALA A 54 2.58 -1.26 5.99
CA ALA A 54 3.19 -2.57 5.78
C ALA A 54 2.33 -3.45 4.86
N SER A 55 1.01 -3.44 5.05
CA SER A 55 0.08 -4.17 4.18
C SER A 55 0.12 -3.70 2.73
N LEU A 56 0.22 -2.38 2.48
CA LEU A 56 0.33 -1.85 1.12
C LEU A 56 1.64 -2.29 0.46
N MET A 57 2.76 -2.29 1.18
CA MET A 57 4.05 -2.73 0.64
C MET A 57 4.01 -4.20 0.23
N GLU A 58 3.44 -5.09 1.06
CA GLU A 58 3.29 -6.51 0.70
C GLU A 58 2.42 -6.71 -0.56
N VAL A 59 1.37 -5.89 -0.72
CA VAL A 59 0.54 -5.92 -1.94
C VAL A 59 1.32 -5.44 -3.17
N ILE A 60 2.18 -4.43 -3.02
CA ILE A 60 3.06 -3.97 -4.11
C ILE A 60 4.04 -5.10 -4.49
N TYR A 61 4.67 -5.75 -3.52
CA TYR A 61 5.60 -6.86 -3.77
C TYR A 61 4.91 -8.02 -4.48
N GLY A 62 3.75 -8.45 -3.98
CA GLY A 62 2.95 -9.49 -4.65
C GLY A 62 2.51 -9.08 -6.05
N SER A 63 2.19 -7.80 -6.28
CA SER A 63 1.85 -7.29 -7.62
C SER A 63 3.03 -7.38 -8.58
N LEU A 64 4.24 -7.05 -8.12
CA LEU A 64 5.47 -7.19 -8.89
C LEU A 64 5.79 -8.66 -9.19
N GLU A 65 5.69 -9.54 -8.20
CA GLU A 65 5.92 -10.99 -8.37
C GLU A 65 4.93 -11.62 -9.36
N MET A 66 3.67 -11.20 -9.31
CA MET A 66 2.61 -11.66 -10.21
C MET A 66 2.67 -11.00 -11.60
N GLY A 67 3.45 -9.94 -11.80
CA GLY A 67 3.51 -9.20 -13.06
C GLY A 67 2.25 -8.36 -13.36
N VAL A 68 1.60 -7.84 -12.32
CA VAL A 68 0.51 -6.86 -12.45
C VAL A 68 1.09 -5.52 -12.92
N GLU A 69 0.56 -4.97 -14.01
CA GLU A 69 1.13 -3.77 -14.64
C GLU A 69 0.79 -2.48 -13.88
N VAL A 70 -0.41 -2.40 -13.30
CA VAL A 70 -0.90 -1.20 -12.60
C VAL A 70 -1.58 -1.57 -11.29
N LEU A 71 -1.20 -0.88 -10.21
CA LEU A 71 -1.87 -0.94 -8.91
C LEU A 71 -2.32 0.47 -8.51
N SER A 72 -3.61 0.64 -8.29
CA SER A 72 -4.18 1.86 -7.70
C SER A 72 -4.53 1.62 -6.24
N ALA A 73 -3.93 2.37 -5.33
CA ALA A 73 -4.24 2.30 -3.90
C ALA A 73 -4.99 3.55 -3.47
N TYR A 74 -6.15 3.38 -2.83
CA TYR A 74 -6.95 4.50 -2.37
C TYR A 74 -6.45 4.99 -0.99
N ALA A 75 -5.42 5.83 -1.01
CA ALA A 75 -4.69 6.26 0.19
C ALA A 75 -5.41 7.35 1.01
N PHE A 76 -6.10 8.28 0.35
CA PHE A 76 -6.90 9.33 1.01
C PHE A 76 -8.10 9.68 0.12
N SER A 77 -9.30 9.64 0.69
CA SER A 77 -10.56 9.95 0.00
C SER A 77 -10.99 11.39 0.24
N THR A 78 -11.69 12.00 -0.71
CA THR A 78 -12.40 13.28 -0.50
C THR A 78 -13.39 13.21 0.67
N GLU A 79 -13.96 12.03 0.95
CA GLU A 79 -14.84 11.79 2.10
C GLU A 79 -14.08 11.87 3.45
N ASN A 80 -12.74 11.73 3.44
CA ASN A 80 -11.95 11.85 4.67
C ASN A 80 -11.91 13.29 5.20
N TRP A 81 -12.23 14.30 4.38
CA TRP A 81 -12.39 15.68 4.83
C TRP A 81 -13.54 15.87 5.84
N LYS A 82 -14.49 14.92 5.91
CA LYS A 82 -15.59 14.93 6.88
C LYS A 82 -15.18 14.45 8.28
N ARG A 83 -13.94 13.97 8.45
CA ARG A 83 -13.40 13.52 9.75
C ARG A 83 -12.95 14.70 10.61
N SER A 84 -12.52 14.43 11.85
CA SER A 84 -12.03 15.49 12.73
C SER A 84 -10.77 16.16 12.13
N PRO A 85 -10.56 17.47 12.37
CA PRO A 85 -9.38 18.17 11.87
C PRO A 85 -8.06 17.55 12.31
N GLU A 86 -8.04 16.94 13.50
CA GLU A 86 -6.86 16.22 14.02
C GLU A 86 -6.56 14.95 13.22
N GLU A 87 -7.58 14.14 12.94
CA GLU A 87 -7.42 12.93 12.13
C GLU A 87 -6.99 13.26 10.70
N VAL A 88 -7.56 14.31 10.10
CA VAL A 88 -7.14 14.78 8.77
C VAL A 88 -5.68 15.22 8.76
N ARG A 89 -5.25 16.01 9.75
CA ARG A 89 -3.84 16.44 9.88
C ARG A 89 -2.90 15.24 10.01
N PHE A 90 -3.29 14.26 10.83
CA PHE A 90 -2.53 13.02 10.98
C PHE A 90 -2.42 12.27 9.65
N LEU A 91 -3.53 12.05 8.94
CA LEU A 91 -3.54 11.31 7.67
C LEU A 91 -2.67 11.99 6.59
N MET A 92 -2.73 13.31 6.48
CA MET A 92 -1.91 14.06 5.52
C MET A 92 -0.42 13.95 5.86
N GLY A 93 -0.06 14.13 7.13
CA GLY A 93 1.32 13.96 7.61
C GLY A 93 1.82 12.53 7.38
N PHE A 94 1.00 11.53 7.72
CA PHE A 94 1.32 10.12 7.56
C PHE A 94 1.59 9.77 6.10
N ASN A 95 0.70 10.13 5.16
CA ASN A 95 0.90 9.84 3.74
C ASN A 95 2.17 10.48 3.19
N ARG A 96 2.45 11.73 3.55
CA ARG A 96 3.70 12.41 3.18
C ARG A 96 4.92 11.64 3.68
N ASP A 97 4.89 11.17 4.92
CA ASP A 97 6.02 10.50 5.54
C ASP A 97 6.22 9.08 4.98
N VAL A 98 5.14 8.37 4.62
CA VAL A 98 5.20 7.08 3.91
C VAL A 98 5.89 7.25 2.56
N ILE A 99 5.45 8.21 1.74
CA ILE A 99 6.05 8.46 0.42
C ILE A 99 7.55 8.75 0.58
N ARG A 100 7.93 9.62 1.52
CA ARG A 100 9.34 9.95 1.78
C ARG A 100 10.17 8.74 2.19
N ARG A 101 9.62 7.79 2.96
CA ARG A 101 10.33 6.58 3.38
C ARG A 101 10.47 5.55 2.26
N ARG A 102 9.48 5.45 1.38
CA ARG A 102 9.32 4.33 0.44
C ARG A 102 9.71 4.66 -1.00
N VAL A 103 9.78 5.93 -1.38
CA VAL A 103 10.00 6.33 -2.78
C VAL A 103 11.29 5.74 -3.36
N ASP A 104 12.40 5.76 -2.62
CA ASP A 104 13.68 5.23 -3.11
C ASP A 104 13.67 3.71 -3.21
N GLU A 105 13.00 3.02 -2.27
CA GLU A 105 12.80 1.57 -2.30
C GLU A 105 11.95 1.17 -3.51
N LEU A 106 10.85 1.87 -3.75
CA LEU A 106 9.95 1.63 -4.86
C LEU A 106 10.63 1.91 -6.21
N ASP A 107 11.40 2.99 -6.32
CA ASP A 107 12.18 3.29 -7.53
C ASP A 107 13.24 2.21 -7.81
N ALA A 108 13.96 1.75 -6.77
CA ALA A 108 14.92 0.66 -6.90
C ALA A 108 14.32 -0.67 -7.37
N LEU A 109 13.03 -0.90 -7.07
CA LEU A 109 12.23 -2.03 -7.55
C LEU A 109 11.60 -1.81 -8.94
N GLY A 110 11.78 -0.64 -9.54
CA GLY A 110 11.22 -0.29 -10.85
C GLY A 110 9.75 0.14 -10.81
N VAL A 111 9.24 0.52 -9.64
CA VAL A 111 7.87 1.00 -9.47
C VAL A 111 7.80 2.50 -9.80
N ARG A 112 6.99 2.86 -10.78
CA ARG A 112 6.66 4.26 -11.05
C ARG A 112 5.47 4.71 -10.19
N MET A 113 5.73 5.56 -9.21
CA MET A 113 4.66 6.20 -8.44
C MET A 113 3.99 7.34 -9.23
N VAL A 114 2.66 7.37 -9.20
CA VAL A 114 1.85 8.42 -9.81
C VAL A 114 0.83 8.91 -8.79
N TRP A 115 0.81 10.22 -8.53
CA TRP A 115 -0.26 10.83 -7.75
C TRP A 115 -1.47 11.09 -8.65
N SER A 116 -2.66 10.74 -8.16
CA SER A 116 -3.95 11.00 -8.78
C SER A 116 -4.88 11.56 -7.71
N GLY A 117 -5.36 12.79 -7.91
CA GLY A 117 -6.21 13.50 -6.95
C GLY A 117 -6.34 14.97 -7.27
#